data_AF-A0A7K8Q2L3-F1
#
_entry.id   AF-A0A7K8Q2L3-F1
#
_cell.length_a   1.000
_cell.length_b   1.000
_cell.length_c   1.000
_cell.angle_alpha   90.00
_cell.angle_beta   90.00
_cell.angle_gamma   90.00
#
_symmetry.space_group_name_H-M   'P 1'
#
loop_
_entity.id
_entity.type
_entity.pdbx_description
1 polymer ?
#
loop_
_entity_poly.entity_id
_entity_poly.type
_entity_poly.pdbx_seq_one_letter_code
_entity_poly.pdbx_strand_id
1 'polypeptide(L)'
;IIDIKDCFFSIPLHPKDTKRFAFSVPTVNNAAPARRYEWVVLPQGMKNSPVICQWYVDQALQEWKAKEPHTIVYHYTDDILVATPDPLTSTQKENLISTLK
;
A
#
# COMPACT_ATOMS: atom_id res chain seq x y z
N ILE A 1 2.30 -14.43 -6.21
CA ILE A 1 1.55 -13.50 -5.34
C ILE A 1 2.58 -12.63 -4.64
N ILE A 2 2.36 -11.32 -4.63
CA ILE A 2 3.25 -10.33 -4.02
C ILE A 2 2.46 -9.64 -2.91
N ASP A 3 2.97 -9.71 -1.69
CA ASP A 3 2.43 -8.98 -0.54
C ASP A 3 2.88 -7.51 -0.63
N ILE A 4 1.91 -6.60 -0.59
CA ILE A 4 2.09 -5.15 -0.62
C ILE A 4 1.46 -4.48 0.61
N LYS A 5 1.31 -5.19 1.72
CA LYS A 5 0.76 -4.65 2.97
C LYS A 5 1.47 -3.39 3.46
N ASP A 6 2.78 -3.27 3.19
CA ASP A 6 3.57 -2.10 3.57
C ASP A 6 3.37 -0.90 2.63
N CYS A 7 2.77 -1.08 1.45
CA CYS A 7 2.51 -0.01 0.47
C CYS A 7 1.64 1.11 1.06
N PHE A 8 0.72 0.77 1.97
CA PHE A 8 -0.08 1.75 2.70
C PHE A 8 0.77 2.80 3.43
N PHE A 9 1.94 2.39 3.97
CA PHE A 9 2.82 3.29 4.70
C PHE A 9 3.72 4.14 3.78
N SER A 10 3.78 3.83 2.49
CA SER A 10 4.50 4.64 1.50
C SER A 10 3.62 5.74 0.88
N ILE A 11 2.30 5.70 1.07
CA ILE A 11 1.36 6.67 0.50
C ILE A 11 1.14 7.81 1.49
N PRO A 12 1.60 9.05 1.18
CA PRO A 12 1.42 10.18 2.08
C PRO A 12 -0.06 10.58 2.18
N LEU A 13 -0.50 10.86 3.40
CA LEU A 13 -1.81 11.45 3.62
C LEU A 13 -1.72 12.96 3.41
N HIS A 14 -2.77 13.56 2.87
CA HIS A 14 -2.80 15.00 2.70
C HIS A 14 -2.74 15.72 4.08
N PRO A 15 -1.89 16.76 4.26
CA PRO A 15 -1.64 17.37 5.58
C PRO A 15 -2.88 17.91 6.30
N LYS A 16 -3.93 18.30 5.57
CA LYS A 16 -5.18 18.78 6.18
C LYS A 16 -6.05 17.65 6.76
N ASP A 17 -5.76 16.41 6.40
CA ASP A 17 -6.53 15.24 6.80
C ASP A 17 -5.91 14.49 7.98
N THR A 18 -4.61 14.65 8.27
CA THR A 18 -3.91 13.93 9.38
C THR A 18 -4.64 14.01 10.72
N LYS A 19 -5.18 15.20 11.04
CA LYS A 19 -5.93 15.46 12.27
C LYS A 19 -7.23 14.65 12.38
N ARG A 20 -7.84 14.31 11.24
CA ARG A 20 -9.06 13.47 11.16
C ARG A 20 -8.75 12.01 11.47
N PHE A 21 -7.50 11.60 11.24
CA PHE A 21 -6.99 10.27 11.54
C PHE A 21 -6.14 10.25 12.81
N ALA A 22 -6.48 11.09 13.80
CA ALA A 22 -5.84 11.04 15.10
C ALA A 22 -6.35 9.84 15.93
N PHE A 23 -5.46 9.22 16.71
CA PHE A 23 -5.81 8.17 17.66
C PHE A 23 -5.11 8.38 19.00
N SER A 24 -5.65 7.76 20.05
CA SER A 24 -5.10 7.84 21.41
C SER A 24 -4.65 6.47 21.88
N VAL A 25 -3.44 6.39 22.44
CA VAL A 25 -2.92 5.18 23.08
C VAL A 25 -3.18 5.30 24.59
N PRO A 26 -3.99 4.41 25.18
CA PRO A 26 -4.28 4.44 26.61
C PRO A 26 -3.04 4.06 27.42
N THR A 27 -2.98 4.53 28.65
CA THR A 27 -1.94 4.10 29.61
C THR A 27 -2.47 3.02 30.53
N VAL A 28 -1.58 2.16 31.03
CA VAL A 28 -1.93 1.13 32.02
C VAL A 28 -2.68 1.76 33.20
N ASN A 29 -3.89 1.26 33.48
CA ASN A 29 -4.77 1.75 34.55
C ASN A 29 -5.03 3.27 34.55
N ASN A 30 -5.00 3.93 33.38
CA ASN A 30 -5.15 5.38 33.27
C ASN A 30 -4.16 6.18 34.15
N ALA A 31 -2.97 5.62 34.41
CA ALA A 31 -1.94 6.23 35.26
C ALA A 31 -1.44 7.59 34.75
N ALA A 32 -1.62 7.92 33.47
CA ALA A 32 -1.37 9.24 32.90
C ALA A 32 -2.37 9.55 31.76
N PRO A 33 -2.48 10.81 31.31
CA PRO A 33 -3.28 11.14 30.14
C PRO A 33 -2.85 10.33 28.90
N ALA A 34 -3.81 9.87 28.11
CA ALA A 34 -3.54 9.11 26.89
C ALA A 34 -2.73 9.93 25.89
N ARG A 35 -1.70 9.31 25.29
CA ARG A 35 -0.89 9.96 24.25
C ARG A 35 -1.68 9.99 22.95
N ARG A 36 -1.69 11.14 22.27
CA ARG A 36 -2.38 11.33 20.99
C ARG A 36 -1.37 11.33 19.84
N TYR A 37 -1.68 10.59 18.78
CA TYR A 37 -0.89 10.46 17.56
C TYR A 37 -1.76 10.76 16.34
N GLU A 38 -1.15 11.12 15.23
CA GLU A 38 -1.81 11.36 13.95
C GLU A 38 -1.16 10.50 12.87
N TRP A 39 -1.97 9.95 11.98
CA TRP A 39 -1.45 9.30 10.77
C TRP A 39 -0.95 10.35 9.78
N VAL A 40 0.29 10.17 9.32
CA VAL A 40 0.91 10.98 8.25
C VAL A 40 0.90 10.27 6.89
N VAL A 41 0.60 8.98 6.90
CA VAL A 41 0.51 8.08 5.76
C VAL A 41 -0.83 7.36 5.81
N LEU A 42 -1.21 6.70 4.72
CA LEU A 42 -2.51 6.06 4.60
C LEU A 42 -2.71 4.96 5.67
N PRO A 43 -3.67 5.11 6.59
CA PRO A 43 -3.89 4.11 7.64
C PRO A 43 -4.54 2.84 7.09
N GLN A 44 -4.09 1.69 7.57
CA GLN A 44 -4.76 0.41 7.34
C GLN A 44 -6.11 0.36 8.08
N GLY A 45 -7.06 -0.41 7.54
CA GLY A 45 -8.37 -0.62 8.17
C GLY A 45 -9.39 0.51 7.95
N MET A 46 -9.04 1.58 7.23
CA MET A 46 -10.02 2.59 6.84
C MET A 46 -10.71 2.20 5.52
N LYS A 47 -12.03 2.44 5.46
CA LYS A 47 -12.89 2.02 4.33
C LYS A 47 -12.36 2.39 2.95
N ASN A 48 -11.78 3.58 2.80
CA ASN A 48 -11.31 4.10 1.51
C ASN A 48 -9.82 3.83 1.25
N SER A 49 -9.06 3.37 2.25
CA SER A 49 -7.63 3.11 2.08
C SER A 49 -7.35 2.05 1.01
N PRO A 50 -8.09 0.94 0.89
CA PRO A 50 -7.86 -0.03 -0.17
C PRO A 50 -7.99 0.58 -1.57
N VAL A 51 -8.96 1.46 -1.79
CA VAL A 51 -9.19 2.11 -3.09
C VAL A 51 -8.06 3.07 -3.44
N ILE A 52 -7.60 3.87 -2.47
CA ILE A 52 -6.48 4.80 -2.66
C ILE A 52 -5.19 4.03 -2.95
N CYS A 53 -4.93 2.96 -2.19
CA CYS A 53 -3.79 2.08 -2.39
C CYS A 53 -3.84 1.43 -3.78
N GLN A 54 -5.00 0.93 -4.20
CA GLN A 54 -5.19 0.33 -5.52
C GLN A 54 -4.93 1.31 -6.65
N TRP A 55 -5.43 2.54 -6.55
CA TRP A 55 -5.13 3.57 -7.54
C TRP A 55 -3.63 3.88 -7.60
N TYR A 56 -2.97 4.02 -6.45
CA TYR A 56 -1.53 4.31 -6.38
C TYR A 56 -0.68 3.19 -6.99
N VAL A 57 -0.98 1.94 -6.64
CA VAL A 57 -0.31 0.74 -7.17
C VAL A 57 -0.55 0.59 -8.68
N ASP A 58 -1.77 0.86 -9.16
CA ASP A 58 -2.07 0.78 -10.59
C ASP A 58 -1.27 1.82 -11.40
N GLN A 59 -1.14 3.04 -10.87
CA GLN A 59 -0.30 4.08 -11.47
C GLN A 59 1.18 3.68 -11.47
N ALA A 60 1.70 3.17 -10.35
CA ALA A 60 3.09 2.73 -10.26
C ALA A 60 3.40 1.61 -11.28
N LEU A 61 2.48 0.65 -11.44
CA LEU A 61 2.66 -0.49 -12.34
C LEU A 61 2.44 -0.18 -13.82
N GLN A 62 1.99 1.03 -14.18
CA GLN A 62 1.61 1.36 -15.56
C GLN A 62 2.76 1.13 -16.55
N GLU A 63 3.98 1.56 -16.21
CA GLU A 63 5.15 1.35 -17.07
C GLU A 63 5.58 -0.11 -17.17
N TRP A 64 5.46 -0.85 -16.07
CA TRP A 64 5.81 -2.27 -16.04
C TRP A 64 4.82 -3.09 -16.89
N LYS A 65 3.51 -2.82 -16.74
CA LYS A 65 2.45 -3.44 -17.55
C LYS A 65 2.65 -3.18 -19.04
N ALA A 66 3.11 -1.98 -19.42
CA ALA A 66 3.40 -1.64 -20.81
C ALA A 66 4.56 -2.46 -21.41
N LYS A 67 5.53 -2.87 -20.58
CA LYS A 67 6.66 -3.73 -20.99
C LYS A 67 6.28 -5.22 -21.03
N GLU A 68 5.24 -5.62 -20.30
CA GLU A 68 4.81 -7.01 -20.14
C GLU A 68 3.34 -7.24 -20.58
N PRO A 69 3.02 -7.07 -21.89
CA PRO A 69 1.63 -6.99 -22.38
C PRO A 69 0.85 -8.30 -22.28
N HIS A 70 1.52 -9.44 -22.12
CA HIS A 70 0.89 -10.76 -21.95
C HIS A 70 0.66 -11.14 -20.48
N THR A 71 0.94 -10.23 -19.56
CA THR A 71 0.81 -10.47 -18.12
C THR A 71 -0.52 -9.94 -17.58
N ILE A 72 -1.23 -10.78 -16.83
CA ILE A 72 -2.41 -10.37 -16.09
C ILE A 72 -1.97 -9.99 -14.67
N VAL A 73 -2.27 -8.75 -14.27
CA VAL A 73 -2.03 -8.26 -12.91
C VAL A 73 -3.37 -7.97 -12.25
N TYR A 74 -3.61 -8.61 -11.12
CA TYR A 74 -4.82 -8.42 -10.31
C TYR A 74 -4.43 -7.99 -8.90
N HIS A 75 -4.95 -6.85 -8.46
CA HIS A 75 -4.72 -6.31 -7.13
C HIS A 75 -5.96 -6.56 -6.26
N TYR A 76 -5.77 -7.34 -5.20
CA TYR A 76 -6.78 -7.61 -4.19
C TYR A 76 -6.24 -7.22 -2.81
N THR A 77 -6.78 -6.15 -2.25
CA THR A 77 -6.41 -5.62 -0.92
C THR A 77 -4.90 -5.39 -0.75
N ASP A 78 -4.23 -6.32 -0.11
CA ASP A 78 -2.81 -6.35 0.25
C ASP A 78 -2.00 -7.33 -0.60
N ASP A 79 -2.64 -8.02 -1.55
CA ASP A 79 -2.00 -8.94 -2.48
C ASP A 79 -2.07 -8.45 -3.93
N ILE A 80 -0.97 -8.62 -4.65
CA ILE A 80 -0.93 -8.57 -6.11
C ILE A 80 -0.71 -9.98 -6.66
N LEU A 81 -1.69 -10.46 -7.41
CA LEU A 81 -1.54 -11.65 -8.23
C LEU A 81 -1.00 -11.23 -9.60
N VAL A 82 0.10 -11.86 -9.99
CA VAL A 82 0.71 -11.70 -11.32
C VAL A 82 0.69 -13.06 -11.99
N ALA A 83 -0.03 -13.16 -13.10
CA ALA A 83 -0.19 -14.37 -13.88
C ALA A 83 0.40 -14.17 -15.27
N THR A 84 1.38 -15.00 -15.61
CA THR A 84 2.10 -14.97 -16.88
C THR A 84 2.05 -16.34 -17.56
N PRO A 85 2.05 -16.40 -18.90
CA PRO A 85 2.11 -17.68 -19.61
C PRO A 85 3.44 -18.40 -19.37
N ASP A 86 4.55 -17.65 -19.33
CA ASP A 86 5.88 -18.15 -19.05
C ASP A 86 6.40 -17.63 -17.70
N PRO A 87 7.29 -18.37 -17.00
CA PRO A 87 7.88 -17.89 -15.74
C PRO A 87 8.66 -16.58 -15.93
N LEU A 88 8.34 -15.56 -15.13
CA LEU A 88 9.08 -14.31 -15.10
C LEU A 88 10.57 -14.55 -14.76
N THR A 89 11.44 -13.90 -15.52
CA THR A 89 12.89 -13.85 -15.26
C THR A 89 13.18 -13.12 -13.95
N SER A 90 14.36 -13.36 -13.37
CA SER A 90 14.78 -12.69 -12.13
C SER A 90 14.78 -11.16 -12.27
N THR A 91 15.25 -10.65 -13.41
CA THR A 91 15.28 -9.21 -13.70
C THR A 91 13.87 -8.62 -13.79
N GLN A 92 12.91 -9.29 -14.43
CA GLN A 92 11.53 -8.81 -14.50
C GLN A 92 10.88 -8.79 -13.11
N LYS A 93 11.16 -9.79 -12.27
CA LYS A 93 10.69 -9.85 -10.88
C LYS A 93 11.28 -8.73 -10.02
N GLU A 94 12.58 -8.48 -10.16
CA GLU A 94 13.27 -7.40 -9.43
C GLU A 94 12.73 -6.03 -9.84
N ASN A 95 12.54 -5.80 -11.14
CA ASN A 95 11.95 -4.56 -11.66
C ASN A 95 10.51 -4.36 -11.18
N LEU A 96 9.72 -5.44 -11.07
CA LEU A 96 8.36 -5.37 -10.54
C LEU A 96 8.37 -4.98 -9.06
N ILE A 97 9.21 -5.64 -8.26
CA ILE A 97 9.30 -5.37 -6.82
C ILE A 97 9.85 -3.96 -6.56
N SER A 98 10.81 -3.50 -7.35
CA SER A 98 11.36 -2.15 -7.21
C SER A 98 10.37 -1.06 -7.60
N THR A 99 9.43 -1.35 -8.50
CA THR A 99 8.34 -0.42 -8.87
C THR A 99 7.33 -0.25 -7.71
N LEU A 100 7.20 -1.25 -6.84
CA LEU A 100 6.21 -1.28 -5.76
C LEU A 100 6.77 -0.79 -4.40
N LYS A 101 8.07 -0.53 -4.30
CA LYS A 101 8.75 -0.07 -3.07
C LYS A 101 9.12 1.41 -3.17
#